data_AF-K9QP46-F1
#
_entry.id   AF-K9QP46-F1
#
_cell.length_a   1.000
_cell.length_b   1.000
_cell.length_c   1.000
_cell.angle_alpha   90.00
_cell.angle_beta   90.00
_cell.angle_gamma   90.00
#
_symmetry.space_group_name_H-M   'P 1'
#
loop_
_entity.id
_entity.type
_entity.pdbx_description
1 polymer ?
#
loop_
_entity_poly.entity_id
_entity_poly.type
_entity_poly.pdbx_seq_one_letter_code
_entity_poly.pdbx_strand_id
1 'polypeptide(L)'
;MKSILETYLDQEIWILIRDKWYFAKIIRVWDDLLWFKHRTHNKDTEEDTLWEMVVKINEVVAIDKVISVVSRKPDVFMARLQETDQPTNNHQQEHES
;
A
#
# COMPACT_ATOMS: atom_id res chain seq x y z
N MET A 1 24.48 -4.25 4.21
CA MET A 1 23.16 -4.61 4.77
C MET A 1 22.15 -4.31 3.68
N LYS A 2 21.34 -5.29 3.23
CA LYS A 2 20.37 -5.05 2.14
C LYS A 2 19.24 -4.15 2.65
N SER A 3 18.82 -3.18 1.84
CA SER A 3 17.73 -2.27 2.22
C SER A 3 16.42 -3.05 2.22
N ILE A 4 15.55 -2.80 3.20
CA ILE A 4 14.22 -3.43 3.24
C ILE A 4 13.42 -3.12 1.97
N LEU A 5 13.65 -1.97 1.33
CA LEU A 5 13.04 -1.60 0.06
C LEU A 5 13.44 -2.53 -1.10
N GLU A 6 14.66 -3.08 -1.08
CA GLU A 6 15.11 -4.03 -2.10
C GLU A 6 14.29 -5.33 -2.06
N THR A 7 13.68 -5.66 -0.92
CA THR A 7 12.83 -6.85 -0.79
C THR A 7 11.51 -6.74 -1.55
N TYR A 8 11.13 -5.51 -1.96
CA TYR A 8 9.89 -5.21 -2.66
C TYR A 8 10.11 -4.83 -4.14
N LEU A 9 11.30 -5.10 -4.69
CA LEU A 9 11.54 -4.91 -6.13
C LEU A 9 10.49 -5.65 -6.96
N ASP A 10 9.96 -4.98 -7.98
CA ASP A 10 8.90 -5.43 -8.87
C ASP A 10 7.54 -5.75 -8.22
N GLN A 11 7.38 -5.50 -6.92
CA GLN A 11 6.10 -5.65 -6.22
C GLN A 11 5.32 -4.34 -6.22
N GLU A 12 3.99 -4.45 -6.26
CA GLU A 12 3.09 -3.33 -6.02
C GLU A 12 2.78 -3.24 -4.52
N ILE A 13 3.16 -2.11 -3.92
CA ILE A 13 3.01 -1.85 -2.49
C ILE A 13 2.55 -0.42 -2.25
N TRP A 14 2.00 -0.16 -1.08
CA TRP A 14 1.75 1.20 -0.64
C TRP A 14 3.00 1.78 0.02
N ILE A 15 3.44 2.94 -0.46
CA ILE A 15 4.57 3.69 0.11
C ILE A 15 4.10 5.07 0.55
N LEU A 16 4.48 5.46 1.78
CA LEU A 16 4.27 6.81 2.30
C LEU A 16 5.54 7.61 2.06
N ILE A 17 5.46 8.60 1.17
CA ILE A 17 6.56 9.53 0.89
C ILE A 17 6.15 10.89 1.44
N ARG A 18 6.94 11.40 2.39
CA ARG A 18 6.61 12.60 3.19
C ARG A 18 5.23 12.45 3.84
N ASP A 19 4.21 13.11 3.28
CA ASP A 19 2.83 13.17 3.77
C ASP A 19 1.81 12.51 2.82
N LYS A 20 2.27 11.83 1.76
CA LYS A 20 1.40 11.27 0.72
C LYS A 20 1.63 9.79 0.46
N TRP A 21 0.53 9.06 0.34
CA TRP A 21 0.52 7.64 -0.02
C TRP A 21 0.50 7.44 -1.52
N TYR A 22 1.32 6.50 -1.98
CA TYR A 22 1.41 6.08 -3.38
C TYR A 22 1.24 4.57 -3.46
N PHE A 23 0.31 4.12 -4.30
CA PHE A 23 0.27 2.72 -4.70
C PHE A 23 1.26 2.54 -5.84
N ALA A 24 2.41 1.95 -5.50
CA ALA A 24 3.61 2.05 -6.31
C ALA A 24 4.21 0.67 -6.61
N LYS A 25 4.68 0.50 -7.85
CA LYS A 25 5.57 -0.58 -8.23
C LYS A 25 7.01 -0.12 -8.08
N ILE A 26 7.78 -0.73 -7.18
CA ILE A 26 9.22 -0.42 -7.05
C ILE A 26 9.97 -1.01 -8.24
N ILE A 27 10.75 -0.18 -8.93
CA ILE A 27 11.52 -0.56 -10.12
C ILE A 27 12.98 -0.80 -9.75
N ARG A 28 13.54 0.09 -8.92
CA ARG A 28 14.94 0.03 -8.53
C ARG A 28 15.15 0.74 -7.20
N VAL A 29 16.08 0.21 -6.42
CA VAL A 29 16.65 0.87 -5.25
C VAL A 29 18.14 1.02 -5.55
N TRP A 30 18.69 2.22 -5.42
CA TRP A 30 20.12 2.47 -5.64
C TRP A 30 20.61 3.50 -4.62
N ASP A 31 21.57 3.09 -3.79
CA ASP A 31 22.22 3.93 -2.79
C ASP A 31 21.18 4.57 -1.85
N ASP A 32 20.90 5.87 -2.02
CA ASP A 32 19.92 6.65 -1.26
C ASP A 32 18.66 6.98 -2.06
N LEU A 33 18.46 6.38 -3.24
CA LEU A 33 17.34 6.65 -4.14
C LEU A 33 16.38 5.46 -4.27
N LEU A 34 15.09 5.77 -4.27
CA LEU A 34 14.00 4.86 -4.58
C LEU A 34 13.37 5.28 -5.91
N TRP A 35 13.35 4.37 -6.87
CA TRP A 35 12.69 4.53 -8.16
C TRP A 35 11.45 3.65 -8.21
N PHE A 36 10.29 4.26 -8.46
CA PHE A 36 9.01 3.58 -8.55
C PHE A 36 8.11 4.14 -9.65
N LYS A 37 7.10 3.34 -10.02
CA LYS A 37 5.99 3.74 -10.87
C LYS A 37 4.70 3.78 -10.06
N HIS A 38 3.83 4.75 -10.29
CA HIS A 38 2.49 4.74 -9.73
C HIS A 38 1.47 5.21 -10.78
N ARG A 39 0.21 4.81 -10.62
CA ARG A 39 -0.88 5.24 -11.50
C ARG A 39 -1.79 6.22 -10.79
N THR A 40 -2.31 7.19 -11.52
CA THR A 40 -3.40 8.05 -11.08
C THR A 40 -4.53 7.98 -12.09
N HIS A 41 -5.74 7.75 -11.60
CA HIS A 41 -6.94 7.73 -12.41
C HIS A 41 -7.62 9.10 -12.37
N ASN A 42 -7.80 9.74 -13.53
CA ASN A 42 -8.58 10.96 -13.63
C ASN A 42 -10.06 10.60 -13.80
N LYS A 43 -10.89 10.94 -12.81
CA LYS A 43 -12.33 10.65 -12.84
C LYS A 43 -13.11 11.48 -13.87
N ASP A 44 -12.59 12.63 -14.25
CA ASP A 44 -13.28 13.55 -15.16
C ASP A 44 -13.07 13.15 -16.63
N THR A 45 -11.92 12.55 -16.96
CA THR A 45 -11.56 12.13 -18.32
C THR A 45 -11.54 10.61 -18.51
N GLU A 46 -11.70 9.83 -17.44
CA GLU A 46 -11.52 8.36 -17.39
C GLU A 46 -10.13 7.89 -17.83
N GLU A 47 -9.14 8.78 -17.88
CA GLU A 47 -7.78 8.45 -18.32
C GLU A 47 -6.90 8.01 -17.15
N ASP A 48 -6.12 6.94 -17.39
CA ASP A 48 -5.06 6.51 -16.49
C ASP A 48 -3.73 7.14 -16.89
N THR A 49 -3.12 7.89 -15.97
CA THR A 49 -1.76 8.41 -16.13
C THR A 49 -0.78 7.56 -15.35
N LEU A 50 0.26 7.06 -16.02
CA LEU A 50 1.38 6.35 -15.40
C LEU A 50 2.52 7.35 -15.11
N TRP A 51 2.88 7.45 -13.84
CA TRP A 51 3.97 8.28 -13.38
C TRP A 51 5.19 7.43 -13.05
N GLU A 52 6.36 7.99 -13.29
CA GLU A 52 7.64 7.40 -12.95
C GLU A 52 8.41 8.42 -12.10
N MET A 53 8.76 8.02 -10.88
CA MET A 53 9.31 8.93 -9.87
C MET A 53 10.59 8.36 -9.26
N VAL A 54 11.52 9.26 -8.96
CA VAL A 54 12.75 8.98 -8.22
C VAL A 54 12.77 9.90 -7.00
N VAL A 55 12.84 9.32 -5.82
CA VAL A 55 12.83 10.05 -4.53
C VAL A 55 13.99 9.59 -3.66
N LYS A 56 14.36 10.39 -2.66
CA LYS A 56 15.35 9.94 -1.68
C LYS A 56 14.69 8.99 -0.69
N ILE A 57 15.39 7.92 -0.32
CA ILE A 57 14.91 6.89 0.62
C ILE A 57 14.57 7.50 1.98
N ASN A 58 15.30 8.54 2.42
CA ASN A 58 15.01 9.22 3.68
C ASN A 58 13.68 10.00 3.68
N GLU A 59 13.04 10.18 2.53
CA GLU A 59 11.70 10.74 2.42
C GLU A 59 10.61 9.68 2.53
N VAL A 60 10.97 8.40 2.46
CA VAL A 60 10.05 7.27 2.66
C VAL A 60 9.85 7.08 4.15
N VAL A 61 8.63 7.36 4.62
CA VAL A 61 8.29 7.34 6.04
C VAL A 61 7.75 5.97 6.46
N ALA A 62 6.98 5.32 5.59
CA ALA A 62 6.37 4.02 5.86
C ALA A 62 6.15 3.20 4.60
N ILE A 63 6.01 1.90 4.79
CA ILE A 63 5.62 0.93 3.77
C ILE A 63 4.44 0.14 4.35
N ASP A 64 3.36 0.04 3.59
CA ASP A 64 2.25 -0.85 3.90
C ASP A 64 2.28 -2.06 2.95
N LYS A 65 2.30 -3.25 3.56
CA LYS A 65 2.43 -4.56 2.89
C LYS A 65 1.09 -5.09 2.37
N VAL A 66 -0.01 -4.36 2.52
CA VAL A 66 -1.31 -4.78 2.00
C VAL A 66 -1.21 -4.87 0.47
N ILE A 67 -1.13 -6.11 -0.03
CA ILE A 67 -1.27 -6.45 -1.44
C ILE A 67 -2.70 -6.06 -1.80
N SER A 68 -2.83 -5.06 -2.67
CA SER A 68 -4.12 -4.53 -3.13
C SER A 68 -4.96 -5.66 -3.73
N VAL A 69 -5.89 -6.20 -2.94
CA VAL A 69 -6.98 -7.03 -3.44
C VAL A 69 -7.95 -6.06 -4.09
N VAL A 70 -7.72 -5.71 -5.36
CA VAL A 70 -8.62 -4.86 -6.14
C VAL A 70 -9.93 -5.63 -6.36
N SER A 71 -10.81 -5.62 -5.37
CA SER A 71 -12.24 -5.79 -5.60
C SER A 71 -12.72 -4.47 -6.17
N ARG A 72 -13.29 -4.48 -7.38
CA ARG A 72 -13.81 -3.30 -8.10
C ARG A 72 -15.02 -2.61 -7.42
N LYS A 73 -15.14 -2.73 -6.09
CA LYS A 73 -16.16 -2.07 -5.28
C LYS A 73 -15.49 -1.42 -4.07
N PRO A 74 -15.31 -0.08 -4.07
CA PRO A 74 -14.78 0.65 -2.91
C PRO A 74 -15.57 0.36 -1.62
N ASP A 75 -16.84 -0.02 -1.75
CA ASP A 75 -17.73 -0.35 -0.63
C ASP A 75 -17.27 -1.57 0.18
N VAL A 76 -16.53 -2.52 -0.42
CA VAL A 76 -16.10 -3.76 0.26
C VAL A 76 -14.86 -3.54 1.13
N PHE A 77 -13.98 -2.61 0.73
CA PHE A 77 -12.76 -2.30 1.50
C PHE A 77 -13.09 -1.47 2.75
N MET A 78 -13.97 -0.48 2.63
CA MET A 78 -14.43 0.31 3.78
C MET A 78 -15.20 -0.53 4.80
N ALA A 79 -15.96 -1.55 4.35
CA ALA A 79 -16.68 -2.45 5.25
C ALA A 79 -15.73 -3.27 6.15
N ARG A 80 -14.58 -3.73 5.64
CA ARG A 80 -13.61 -4.51 6.43
C ARG A 80 -12.79 -3.66 7.40
N LEU A 81 -12.50 -2.41 7.03
CA LEU A 81 -11.88 -1.44 7.94
C LEU A 81 -12.79 -1.09 9.12
N GLN A 82 -14.11 -0.99 8.90
CA GLN A 82 -15.08 -0.76 9.98
C GLN A 82 -15.26 -1.96 10.92
N GLU A 83 -15.02 -3.19 10.45
CA GLU A 83 -15.04 -4.38 11.32
C GLU A 83 -13.82 -4.45 12.27
N THR A 84 -12.74 -3.73 11.97
CA THR A 84 -11.52 -3.75 12.80
C THR A 84 -11.54 -2.78 13.99
N ASP A 85 -12.56 -1.92 14.07
CA ASP A 85 -12.80 -0.98 15.17
C ASP A 85 -13.81 -1.51 16.22
N GLN A 86 -14.02 -2.83 16.30
CA GLN A 86 -14.70 -3.42 17.45
C GLN A 86 -13.70 -3.75 18.56
N PRO A 87 -13.87 -3.22 19.78
CA PRO A 87 -13.00 -3.58 20.89
C PRO A 87 -13.19 -5.06 21.20
N THR A 88 -12.06 -5.77 21.26
CA THR A 88 -11.90 -7.12 21.76
C THR A 88 -12.63 -7.28 23.09
N ASN A 89 -13.78 -7.94 23.06
CA ASN A 89 -14.38 -8.49 24.27
C ASN A 89 -14.12 -10.00 24.29
N ASN A 90 -13.23 -10.37 25.19
CA ASN A 90 -12.98 -11.73 25.67
C ASN A 90 -14.27 -12.42 26.15
N HIS A 91 -14.13 -13.74 26.33
CA HIS A 91 -15.00 -14.72 26.99
C HIS A 91 -15.78 -15.60 26.00
N GLN A 92 -15.31 -16.81 25.70
CA GLN A 92 -15.26 -18.05 26.50
C GLN A 92 -16.43 -18.98 26.10
N GLN A 93 -16.05 -20.20 25.72
CA GLN A 93 -16.81 -21.47 25.80
C GLN A 93 -18.13 -21.55 25.03
N GLU A 94 -18.23 -22.52 24.11
CA GLU A 94 -18.88 -23.78 24.45
C GLU A 94 -18.60 -24.86 23.40
N HIS A 95 -18.28 -26.03 23.94
CA HIS A 95 -18.11 -27.33 23.29
C HIS A 95 -19.52 -27.97 23.20
N GLU A 96 -19.66 -29.05 22.43
CA GLU A 96 -20.86 -29.93 22.28
C GLU A 96 -21.85 -29.48 21.19
N SER A 97 -22.34 -30.32 20.27
CA SER A 97 -22.43 -31.79 20.16
C SER A 97 -22.23 -32.28 18.73
#